data_AF-A0A958MUM5-F1
#
_entry.id   AF-A0A958MUM5-F1
#
_cell.length_a   1.000
_cell.length_b   1.000
_cell.length_c   1.000
_cell.angle_alpha   90.00
_cell.angle_beta   90.00
_cell.angle_gamma   90.00
#
_symmetry.space_group_name_H-M   'P 1'
#
loop_
_entity.id
_entity.type
_entity.pdbx_description
1 polymer ?
#
loop_
_entity_poly.entity_id
_entity_poly.type
_entity_poly.pdbx_seq_one_letter_code
_entity_poly.pdbx_strand_id
1 'polypeptide(L)'
;MGQTPLNLEGESVSNRKGKFVTFTLKKEGYQTETVILPTSRFGADLNLTSKLEEYKLSLQCRDQNNAIQKVSRGTASVQYLMKAGRLTEALSQVDILLNEFPGVSVLYDLKGNVLYLTKDLSGALAAYDKSVELDPTNADTQRIRTKIRGIL
;
A
#
# COMPACT_ATOMS: atom_id res chain seq x y z
N MET A 1 -0.68 -29.98 1.20
CA MET A 1 -1.72 -31.04 1.15
C MET A 1 -2.26 -31.21 2.57
N GLY A 2 -3.20 -30.34 2.98
CA GLY A 2 -3.71 -30.31 4.37
C GLY A 2 -4.76 -31.40 4.58
N GLN A 3 -4.59 -32.20 5.63
CA GLN A 3 -5.39 -33.38 5.93
C GLN A 3 -6.67 -33.07 6.72
N THR A 4 -7.73 -33.80 6.34
CA THR A 4 -8.94 -34.23 7.07
C THR A 4 -8.60 -34.87 8.43
N PRO A 5 -9.48 -34.85 9.46
CA PRO A 5 -10.87 -34.38 9.46
C PRO A 5 -11.06 -32.94 9.91
N LEU A 6 -11.92 -32.23 9.18
CA LEU A 6 -12.41 -30.90 9.50
C LEU A 6 -13.48 -31.02 10.60
N ASN A 7 -13.22 -30.50 11.80
CA ASN A 7 -14.20 -30.50 12.88
C ASN A 7 -15.20 -29.36 12.64
N LEU A 8 -16.45 -29.70 12.29
CA LEU A 8 -17.53 -28.72 12.11
C LEU A 8 -18.25 -28.55 13.46
N GLU A 9 -17.81 -27.60 14.28
CA GLU A 9 -18.55 -27.22 15.48
C GLU A 9 -19.88 -26.57 15.09
N GLY A 10 -20.97 -27.08 15.69
CA GLY A 10 -22.35 -26.99 15.22
C GLY A 10 -23.03 -25.61 15.21
N GLU A 11 -22.29 -24.51 15.24
CA GLU A 11 -22.86 -23.15 15.29
C GLU A 11 -23.12 -22.52 13.91
N SER A 12 -22.70 -23.16 12.81
CA SER A 12 -22.86 -22.60 11.46
C SER A 12 -24.10 -23.08 10.69
N VAL A 13 -24.99 -23.86 11.30
CA VAL A 13 -26.20 -24.39 10.64
C VAL A 13 -27.40 -23.51 11.01
N SER A 14 -27.56 -22.38 10.34
CA SER A 14 -28.76 -21.56 10.49
C SER A 14 -29.85 -21.99 9.49
N ASN A 15 -31.02 -22.31 10.05
CA ASN A 15 -32.33 -22.46 9.42
C ASN A 15 -32.78 -23.87 8.94
N ARG A 16 -33.34 -24.67 9.87
CA ARG A 16 -34.13 -25.89 9.60
C ARG A 16 -35.60 -25.61 9.20
N LYS A 17 -35.89 -24.56 8.43
CA LYS A 17 -37.25 -24.30 7.90
C LYS A 17 -37.31 -24.03 6.39
N GLY A 18 -36.34 -24.52 5.62
CA GLY A 18 -36.32 -24.39 4.16
C GLY A 18 -36.01 -25.70 3.45
N LYS A 19 -36.46 -25.83 2.20
CA LYS A 19 -36.13 -26.94 1.27
C LYS A 19 -34.65 -27.04 0.90
N PHE A 20 -33.78 -26.25 1.55
CA PHE A 20 -32.36 -26.13 1.25
C PHE A 20 -31.56 -26.01 2.55
N VAL A 21 -30.37 -26.61 2.57
CA VAL A 21 -29.33 -26.41 3.59
C VAL A 21 -28.25 -25.54 2.97
N THR A 22 -27.83 -24.52 3.71
CA THR A 22 -26.76 -23.61 3.29
C THR A 22 -25.51 -23.88 4.11
N PHE A 23 -24.40 -24.15 3.44
CA PHE A 23 -23.08 -24.27 4.03
C PHE A 23 -22.27 -23.03 3.70
N THR A 24 -21.66 -22.42 4.71
CA THR A 24 -20.75 -21.29 4.50
C THR A 24 -19.33 -21.75 4.79
N LEU A 25 -18.49 -21.81 3.77
CA LEU A 25 -17.09 -22.18 3.88
C LEU A 25 -16.25 -20.91 4.10
N LYS A 26 -15.58 -20.84 5.25
CA LYS A 26 -14.67 -19.73 5.60
C LYS A 26 -13.26 -20.26 5.86
N LYS A 27 -12.27 -19.59 5.27
CA LYS A 27 -10.85 -19.80 5.50
C LYS A 27 -10.12 -18.47 5.47
N GLU A 28 -9.25 -18.21 6.43
CA GLU A 28 -8.47 -16.98 6.50
C GLU A 28 -7.64 -16.77 5.22
N GLY A 29 -7.76 -15.59 4.62
CA GLY A 29 -7.10 -15.23 3.34
C GLY A 29 -7.88 -15.56 2.06
N TYR A 30 -9.08 -16.16 2.16
CA TYR A 30 -9.87 -16.59 1.01
C TYR A 30 -11.28 -15.98 1.03
N GLN A 31 -11.90 -15.86 -0.14
CA GLN A 31 -13.31 -15.47 -0.26
C GLN A 31 -14.20 -16.51 0.43
N THR A 32 -15.23 -16.04 1.15
CA THR A 32 -16.23 -16.93 1.74
C THR A 32 -17.13 -17.47 0.65
N GLU A 33 -17.27 -18.78 0.56
CA GLU A 33 -18.15 -19.43 -0.41
C GLU A 33 -19.39 -19.96 0.31
N THR A 34 -20.56 -19.70 -0.28
CA THR A 34 -21.84 -20.19 0.24
C THR A 34 -22.40 -21.22 -0.72
N VAL A 35 -22.55 -22.46 -0.25
CA VAL A 35 -23.08 -23.57 -1.03
C VAL A 35 -24.47 -23.91 -0.53
N ILE A 36 -25.46 -23.86 -1.43
CA ILE A 36 -26.86 -24.15 -1.14
C ILE A 36 -27.23 -25.50 -1.73
N LEU A 37 -27.72 -26.42 -0.90
CA LEU A 37 -28.06 -27.78 -1.30
C LEU A 37 -29.52 -28.08 -0.98
N PRO A 38 -30.31 -28.65 -1.90
CA PRO A 38 -31.68 -29.05 -1.60
C PRO A 38 -31.72 -30.21 -0.59
N THR A 39 -32.63 -30.13 0.37
CA THR A 39 -32.79 -31.14 1.44
C THR A 39 -33.24 -32.52 0.95
N SER A 40 -33.64 -32.62 -0.32
CA SER A 40 -34.16 -33.84 -0.94
C SER A 40 -33.10 -34.90 -1.25
N ARG A 41 -31.80 -34.63 -1.02
CA ARG A 41 -30.68 -35.52 -1.38
C ARG A 41 -29.88 -36.11 -0.20
N PHE A 42 -30.34 -35.95 1.05
CA PHE A 42 -29.64 -36.44 2.25
C PHE A 42 -29.80 -37.95 2.52
N GLY A 43 -29.70 -38.79 1.48
CA GLY A 43 -29.74 -40.26 1.58
C GLY A 43 -28.43 -40.96 1.18
N ALA A 44 -27.38 -40.21 0.83
CA ALA A 44 -26.09 -40.74 0.40
C ALA A 44 -24.95 -39.88 0.96
N ASP A 45 -23.79 -40.49 1.17
CA ASP A 45 -22.56 -39.79 1.57
C ASP A 45 -22.23 -38.70 0.55
N LEU A 46 -22.22 -37.45 1.02
CA LEU A 46 -21.99 -36.29 0.17
C LEU A 46 -20.57 -35.78 0.35
N ASN A 47 -19.74 -35.94 -0.68
CA ASN A 47 -18.42 -35.31 -0.75
C ASN A 47 -18.51 -33.97 -1.48
N LEU A 48 -18.34 -32.87 -0.76
CA LEU A 48 -18.30 -31.52 -1.33
C LEU A 48 -16.85 -31.06 -1.48
N THR A 49 -16.44 -30.71 -2.69
CA THR A 49 -15.16 -30.07 -2.97
C THR A 49 -15.44 -28.70 -3.59
N SER A 50 -14.97 -27.64 -2.94
CA SER A 50 -15.09 -26.28 -3.47
C SER A 50 -13.70 -25.63 -3.57
N LYS A 51 -13.48 -24.90 -4.67
CA LYS A 51 -12.23 -24.20 -4.95
C LYS A 51 -12.38 -22.76 -4.48
N LEU A 52 -11.92 -22.49 -3.26
CA LEU A 52 -11.93 -21.13 -2.72
C LEU A 52 -10.91 -20.26 -3.47
N GLU A 53 -11.37 -19.13 -4.00
CA GLU A 53 -10.49 -18.13 -4.58
C GLU A 53 -9.84 -17.29 -3.48
N GLU A 54 -8.54 -17.07 -3.58
CA GLU A 54 -7.81 -16.15 -2.72
C GLU A 54 -8.37 -14.74 -2.85
N TYR A 55 -8.42 -14.00 -1.73
CA TYR A 55 -8.89 -12.62 -1.70
C TYR A 55 -7.87 -11.69 -2.37
N LYS A 56 -7.80 -11.67 -3.70
CA LYS A 56 -6.78 -10.92 -4.46
C LYS A 56 -6.93 -9.39 -4.38
N LEU A 57 -8.09 -8.89 -3.98
CA LEU A 57 -8.39 -7.45 -3.93
C LEU A 57 -8.00 -6.75 -2.61
N SER A 58 -7.74 -7.47 -1.51
CA SER A 58 -7.45 -6.82 -0.21
C SER A 58 -5.95 -6.68 0.10
N LEU A 59 -5.09 -7.50 -0.50
CA LEU A 59 -3.64 -7.37 -0.29
C LEU A 59 -3.04 -6.22 -1.11
N GLN A 60 -3.44 -6.07 -2.38
CA GLN A 60 -2.98 -4.99 -3.25
C GLN A 60 -3.44 -3.59 -2.80
N CYS A 61 -4.69 -3.44 -2.33
CA CYS A 61 -5.17 -2.16 -1.81
C CYS A 61 -4.66 -1.83 -0.40
N ARG A 62 -4.33 -2.85 0.43
CA ARG A 62 -3.74 -2.63 1.76
C ARG A 62 -2.28 -2.17 1.65
N ASP A 63 -1.54 -2.67 0.65
CA ASP A 63 -0.17 -2.22 0.36
C ASP A 63 -0.11 -0.85 -0.32
N GLN A 64 -1.04 -0.52 -1.24
CA GLN A 64 -1.09 0.83 -1.83
C GLN A 64 -1.55 1.91 -0.83
N ASN A 65 -2.50 1.59 0.07
CA ASN A 65 -2.83 2.47 1.19
C ASN A 65 -1.66 2.66 2.15
N ASN A 66 -0.79 1.65 2.30
CA ASN A 66 0.43 1.77 3.10
C ASN A 66 1.46 2.68 2.42
N ALA A 67 1.72 2.50 1.12
CA ALA A 67 2.70 3.30 0.38
C ALA A 67 2.34 4.80 0.37
N ILE A 68 1.10 5.15 0.00
CA ILE A 68 0.64 6.55 0.00
C ILE A 68 0.70 7.12 1.43
N GLN A 69 0.20 6.40 2.44
CA GLN A 69 0.28 6.87 3.83
C GLN A 69 1.72 7.01 4.33
N LYS A 70 2.64 6.12 3.93
CA LYS A 70 4.05 6.16 4.33
C LYS A 70 4.75 7.36 3.69
N VAL A 71 4.53 7.60 2.40
CA VAL A 71 5.01 8.80 1.72
C VAL A 71 4.42 10.06 2.38
N SER A 72 3.11 10.13 2.61
CA SER A 72 2.47 11.30 3.24
C SER A 72 2.95 11.58 4.67
N ARG A 73 3.13 10.54 5.50
CA ARG A 73 3.68 10.70 6.86
C ARG A 73 5.15 11.07 6.83
N GLY A 74 5.91 10.44 5.94
CA GLY A 74 7.33 10.71 5.74
C GLY A 74 7.56 12.16 5.29
N THR A 75 6.82 12.64 4.30
CA THR A 75 6.92 14.02 3.81
C THR A 75 6.56 15.02 4.90
N ALA A 76 5.50 14.77 5.67
CA ALA A 76 5.14 15.61 6.81
C ALA A 76 6.22 15.63 7.91
N SER A 77 6.84 14.47 8.19
CA SER A 77 7.95 14.36 9.14
C SER A 77 9.18 15.15 8.68
N VAL A 78 9.56 15.03 7.41
CA VAL A 78 10.66 15.80 6.81
C VAL A 78 10.39 17.29 6.90
N GLN A 79 9.19 17.75 6.53
CA GLN A 79 8.81 19.16 6.63
C GLN A 79 8.87 19.69 8.07
N TYR A 80 8.45 18.88 9.04
CA TYR A 80 8.57 19.20 10.46
C TYR A 80 10.05 19.35 10.87
N LEU A 81 10.92 18.41 10.48
CA LEU A 81 12.35 18.46 10.78
C LEU A 81 13.02 19.70 10.15
N MET A 82 12.65 20.05 8.91
CA MET A 82 13.11 21.27 8.23
C MET A 82 12.72 22.53 9.01
N LYS A 83 11.46 22.64 9.43
CA LYS A 83 10.97 23.77 10.23
C LYS A 83 11.65 23.85 11.60
N ALA A 84 12.03 22.71 12.17
CA ALA A 84 12.79 22.62 13.40
C ALA A 84 14.30 22.87 13.23
N GLY A 85 14.78 23.13 12.00
CA GLY A 85 16.21 23.33 11.70
C GLY A 85 17.06 22.05 11.75
N ARG A 86 16.44 20.88 11.91
CA ARG A 86 17.10 19.56 12.00
C ARG A 86 17.37 19.00 10.60
N LEU A 87 18.15 19.74 9.81
CA LEU A 87 18.32 19.50 8.37
C LEU A 87 19.02 18.16 8.06
N THR A 88 20.00 17.74 8.86
CA THR A 88 20.66 16.43 8.68
C THR A 88 19.70 15.26 8.84
N GLU A 89 18.78 15.35 9.80
CA GLU A 89 17.77 14.31 10.03
C GLU A 89 16.68 14.35 8.97
N ALA A 90 16.31 15.54 8.50
CA ALA A 90 15.41 15.71 7.37
C ALA A 90 15.99 15.03 6.11
N LEU A 91 17.29 15.22 5.83
CA LEU A 91 17.95 14.61 4.69
C LEU A 91 17.97 13.08 4.81
N SER A 92 18.35 12.55 5.98
CA SER A 92 18.34 11.12 6.27
C SER A 92 16.96 10.49 6.07
N GLN A 93 15.90 11.16 6.55
CA GLN A 93 14.53 10.67 6.33
C GLN A 93 14.10 10.70 4.87
N VAL A 94 14.48 11.74 4.12
CA VAL A 94 14.22 11.78 2.68
C VAL A 94 14.95 10.64 1.97
N ASP A 95 16.20 10.33 2.32
CA ASP A 95 16.95 9.23 1.71
C ASP A 95 16.33 7.86 1.99
N ILE A 96 15.81 7.63 3.20
CA ILE A 96 15.05 6.41 3.53
C ILE A 96 13.80 6.31 2.64
N LEU A 97 13.03 7.40 2.50
CA LEU A 97 11.84 7.41 1.67
C LEU A 97 12.18 7.17 0.19
N LEU A 98 13.26 7.76 -0.31
CA LEU A 98 13.71 7.58 -1.68
C LEU A 98 14.22 6.17 -1.98
N ASN A 99 14.83 5.50 -1.00
CA ASN A 99 15.24 4.11 -1.15
C ASN A 99 14.03 3.17 -1.32
N GLU A 100 12.92 3.48 -0.66
CA GLU A 100 11.68 2.69 -0.77
C GLU A 100 10.79 3.12 -1.95
N PHE A 101 10.76 4.41 -2.27
CA PHE A 101 9.86 5.01 -3.25
C PHE A 101 10.62 5.88 -4.27
N PRO A 102 11.53 5.29 -5.08
CA PRO A 102 12.39 6.04 -5.99
C PRO A 102 11.65 6.68 -7.19
N GLY A 103 10.37 6.36 -7.39
CA GLY A 103 9.54 6.91 -8.47
C GLY A 103 8.70 8.11 -8.07
N VAL A 104 8.83 8.62 -6.85
CA VAL A 104 7.96 9.69 -6.33
C VAL A 104 8.68 11.04 -6.42
N SER A 105 8.27 11.88 -7.38
CA SER A 105 8.85 13.22 -7.64
C SER A 105 8.92 14.10 -6.38
N VAL A 106 7.85 14.12 -5.58
CA VAL A 106 7.78 14.97 -4.37
C VAL A 106 8.89 14.70 -3.34
N LEU A 107 9.44 13.48 -3.32
CA LEU A 107 10.55 13.14 -2.43
C LEU A 107 11.86 13.76 -2.91
N TYR A 108 12.07 13.84 -4.22
CA TYR A 108 13.20 14.56 -4.80
C TYR A 108 13.05 16.08 -4.63
N ASP A 109 11.84 16.62 -4.71
CA ASP A 109 11.58 18.04 -4.35
C ASP A 109 11.96 18.32 -2.90
N LEU A 110 11.57 17.45 -1.97
CA LEU A 110 11.95 17.57 -0.56
C LEU A 110 13.45 17.47 -0.36
N LYS A 111 14.13 16.53 -1.04
CA LYS A 111 15.59 16.43 -1.01
C LYS A 111 16.24 17.73 -1.47
N GLY A 112 15.77 18.26 -2.61
CA GLY A 112 16.24 19.53 -3.15
C GLY A 112 16.05 20.69 -2.17
N ASN A 113 14.91 20.75 -1.50
CA ASN A 113 14.63 21.78 -0.50
C ASN A 113 15.57 21.68 0.72
N VAL A 114 15.78 20.47 1.23
CA VAL A 114 16.70 20.24 2.37
C VAL A 114 18.12 20.64 1.97
N LEU A 115 18.61 20.21 0.81
CA LEU A 115 19.95 20.53 0.32
C LEU A 115 20.14 22.02 0.04
N TYR A 116 19.10 22.68 -0.48
CA TYR A 116 19.10 24.13 -0.66
C TYR A 116 19.24 24.86 0.69
N LEU A 117 18.52 24.41 1.73
CA LEU A 117 18.63 24.98 3.08
C LEU A 117 20.00 24.71 3.72
N THR A 118 20.65 23.58 3.41
CA THR A 118 22.04 23.30 3.83
C THR A 118 23.09 23.96 2.94
N LYS A 119 22.69 24.79 1.97
CA LYS A 119 23.55 25.51 1.00
C LYS A 119 24.30 24.60 0.03
N ASP A 120 23.93 23.34 -0.10
CA ASP A 120 24.43 22.46 -1.15
C ASP A 120 23.61 22.66 -2.43
N LEU A 121 23.95 23.72 -3.17
CA LEU A 121 23.23 24.10 -4.38
C LEU A 121 23.40 23.09 -5.51
N SER A 122 24.57 22.46 -5.61
CA SER A 122 24.85 21.43 -6.62
C SER A 122 24.00 20.17 -6.37
N GLY A 123 23.97 19.69 -5.13
CA GLY A 123 23.11 18.59 -4.73
C GLY A 123 21.62 18.92 -4.87
N ALA A 124 21.23 20.14 -4.51
CA ALA A 124 19.85 20.60 -4.69
C ALA A 124 19.44 20.60 -6.15
N LEU A 125 20.29 21.12 -7.06
CA LEU A 125 20.02 21.13 -8.49
C LEU A 125 19.81 19.72 -9.03
N ALA A 126 20.70 18.77 -8.68
CA ALA A 126 20.59 17.39 -9.11
C ALA A 126 19.29 16.71 -8.61
N ALA A 127 18.86 17.02 -7.39
CA ALA A 127 17.60 16.51 -6.86
C ALA A 127 16.39 17.09 -7.63
N TYR A 128 16.37 18.41 -7.89
CA TYR A 128 15.30 19.02 -8.67
C TYR A 128 15.30 18.57 -10.13
N ASP A 129 16.46 18.33 -10.73
CA ASP A 129 16.58 17.71 -12.06
C ASP A 129 15.84 16.36 -12.09
N LYS A 130 16.09 15.51 -11.08
CA LYS A 130 15.44 14.20 -11.01
C LYS A 130 13.94 14.30 -10.75
N SER A 131 13.51 15.27 -9.95
CA SER A 131 12.07 15.54 -9.74
C SER A 131 11.37 15.93 -11.04
N VAL A 132 11.95 16.85 -11.83
CA VAL A 132 11.40 17.28 -13.13
C VAL A 132 11.41 16.16 -14.17
N GLU A 133 12.37 15.25 -14.12
CA GLU A 133 12.39 14.05 -14.97
C GLU A 133 11.18 13.14 -14.69
N LEU A 134 10.78 13.01 -13.42
CA LEU A 134 9.66 12.17 -12.99
C LEU A 134 8.30 12.87 -13.17
N ASP A 135 8.24 14.15 -12.86
CA ASP A 135 7.05 14.99 -13.03
C ASP A 135 7.43 16.35 -13.64
N PRO A 136 7.33 16.48 -14.98
CA PRO A 136 7.65 17.71 -15.66
C PRO A 136 6.58 18.80 -15.45
N THR A 137 5.45 18.52 -14.80
CA THR A 137 4.34 19.49 -14.67
C THR A 137 4.45 20.39 -13.45
N ASN A 138 5.36 20.08 -12.51
CA ASN A 138 5.55 20.89 -11.31
C ASN A 138 6.29 22.21 -11.62
N ALA A 139 5.51 23.27 -11.84
CA ALA A 139 6.01 24.60 -12.18
C ALA A 139 6.91 25.22 -11.10
N ASP A 140 6.63 24.95 -9.81
CA ASP A 140 7.43 25.51 -8.71
C ASP A 140 8.84 24.89 -8.71
N THR A 141 8.94 23.58 -8.86
CA THR A 141 10.22 22.88 -8.99
C THR A 141 10.99 23.38 -10.20
N GLN A 142 10.35 23.57 -11.35
CA GLN A 142 11.02 24.14 -12.53
C GLN A 142 11.58 25.53 -12.28
N ARG A 143 10.82 26.41 -11.59
CA ARG A 143 11.27 27.76 -11.25
C ARG A 143 12.48 27.73 -10.32
N ILE A 144 12.43 26.92 -9.26
CA ILE A 144 13.54 26.80 -8.30
C ILE A 144 14.78 26.24 -8.99
N ARG A 145 14.64 25.16 -9.76
CA ARG A 145 15.71 24.56 -10.55
C ARG A 145 16.38 25.58 -11.48
N THR A 146 15.59 26.34 -12.24
CA THR A 146 16.09 27.36 -13.16
C THR A 146 16.84 28.46 -12.41
N LYS A 147 16.33 28.88 -11.25
CA LYS A 147 17.00 29.86 -10.39
C LYS A 147 18.34 29.34 -9.88
N ILE A 148 18.42 28.11 -9.39
CA ILE A 148 19.67 27.51 -8.91
C ILE A 148 20.68 27.37 -10.06
N ARG A 149 20.22 26.95 -11.24
CA ARG A 149 21.06 26.83 -12.44
C ARG A 149 21.66 28.16 -12.89
N GLY A 150 21.01 29.29 -12.60
CA GLY A 150 21.56 30.61 -12.90
C GLY A 150 22.57 31.12 -11.85
N ILE A 151 22.69 30.45 -10.70
CA ILE A 151 23.61 30.81 -9.61
C ILE A 151 24.94 30.03 -9.74
N LEU A 152 24.88 28.78 -10.20
CA LEU A 152 26.04 27.91 -10.45
C LEU A 152 26.67 28.20 -11.80
#